data_AF-A0A160F8F1-F1
#
_entry.id   AF-A0A160F8F1-F1
#
_cell.length_a   1.000
_cell.length_b   1.000
_cell.length_c   1.000
_cell.angle_alpha   90.00
_cell.angle_beta   90.00
_cell.angle_gamma   90.00
#
_symmetry.space_group_name_H-M   'P 1'
#
loop_
_entity.id
_entity.type
_entity.pdbx_description
1 polymer ?
#
loop_
_entity_poly.entity_id
_entity_poly.type
_entity_poly.pdbx_seq_one_letter_code
_entity_poly.pdbx_strand_id
1 'polypeptide(L)'
;MKSHISTVVQRYKGKVYGWDVVNEAVADEGDELLRSSKWRQIIGADFIEQAFLYAHEADPDALLFYNDYNECFLEKREKIFALVKSLRTRGIPVHGIGVCRLIGA
;
A
#
# COMPACT_ATOMS: atom_id res chain seq x y z
N MET A 1 -2.68 13.92 -3.53
CA MET A 1 -1.86 12.72 -3.32
C MET A 1 -0.38 13.00 -3.57
N LYS A 2 0.06 13.24 -4.82
CA LYS A 2 1.48 13.45 -5.17
C LYS A 2 2.19 14.47 -4.28
N SER A 3 1.67 15.71 -4.20
CA SER A 3 2.27 16.76 -3.37
C SER A 3 2.45 16.33 -1.91
N HIS A 4 1.45 15.69 -1.30
CA HIS A 4 1.56 15.21 0.07
C HIS A 4 2.67 14.15 0.23
N ILE A 5 2.66 13.11 -0.61
CA ILE A 5 3.65 12.04 -0.58
C ILE A 5 5.05 12.61 -0.78
N SER A 6 5.26 13.41 -1.83
CA SER A 6 6.57 14.00 -2.12
C SER A 6 7.06 14.89 -0.98
N THR A 7 6.22 15.77 -0.44
CA THR A 7 6.60 16.65 0.67
C THR A 7 6.99 15.87 1.92
N VAL A 8 6.23 14.84 2.30
CA VAL A 8 6.49 14.07 3.52
C VAL A 8 7.71 13.16 3.34
N VAL A 9 7.78 12.40 2.25
CA VAL A 9 8.89 11.47 2.00
C VAL A 9 10.20 12.23 1.85
N GLN A 10 10.23 13.35 1.09
CA GLN A 10 11.45 14.16 0.96
C GLN A 10 11.90 14.77 2.29
N ARG A 11 10.96 15.23 3.14
CA ARG A 11 11.28 15.81 4.45
C ARG A 11 12.03 14.83 5.37
N TYR A 12 11.72 13.55 5.26
CA TYR A 12 12.31 12.48 6.09
C TYR A 12 13.25 11.55 5.33
N LYS A 13 13.67 11.93 4.12
CA LYS A 13 14.60 11.17 3.28
C LYS A 13 15.87 10.79 4.06
N GLY A 14 16.22 9.51 4.00
CA GLY A 14 17.38 8.93 4.71
C GLY A 14 17.26 8.84 6.23
N LYS A 15 16.11 9.23 6.82
CA LYS A 15 15.86 9.13 8.27
C LYS A 15 14.89 8.01 8.64
N VAL A 16 14.05 7.60 7.69
CA VAL A 16 13.04 6.56 7.86
C VAL A 16 13.51 5.31 7.13
N TYR A 17 13.52 4.17 7.83
CA TYR A 17 13.95 2.88 7.28
C TYR A 17 13.01 2.37 6.17
N GLY A 18 11.71 2.60 6.33
CA GLY A 18 10.71 2.22 5.35
C GLY A 18 9.36 2.87 5.59
N TRP A 19 8.54 2.89 4.54
CA TRP A 19 7.24 3.55 4.53
C TRP A 19 6.12 2.55 4.31
N ASP A 20 5.09 2.60 5.15
CA ASP A 20 3.79 2.07 4.82
C ASP A 20 3.10 3.07 3.87
N VAL A 21 3.27 2.86 2.57
CA VAL A 21 2.82 3.81 1.54
C VAL A 21 1.30 3.85 1.45
N VAL A 22 0.67 2.68 1.58
CA VAL A 22 -0.78 2.52 1.61
C VAL A 22 -1.15 1.59 2.74
N ASN A 23 -2.13 2.00 3.54
CA ASN A 23 -2.66 1.26 4.66
C ASN A 23 -4.12 0.84 4.36
N GLU A 24 -4.44 -0.44 4.61
CA GLU A 24 -5.81 -0.96 4.71
C GLU A 24 -6.71 -0.74 3.48
N ALA A 25 -6.14 -0.89 2.29
CA ALA A 25 -6.89 -0.65 1.05
C ALA A 25 -7.75 -1.85 0.60
N VAL A 26 -7.48 -3.07 1.08
CA VAL A 26 -8.20 -4.28 0.65
C VAL A 26 -9.49 -4.45 1.44
N ALA A 27 -10.57 -4.82 0.75
CA ALA A 27 -11.87 -5.06 1.38
C ALA A 27 -11.82 -6.28 2.30
N ASP A 28 -12.51 -6.19 3.46
CA ASP A 28 -12.57 -7.29 4.43
C ASP A 28 -13.46 -8.45 3.93
N GLU A 29 -14.52 -8.15 3.19
CA GLU A 29 -15.56 -9.11 2.77
C GLU A 29 -16.06 -8.80 1.35
N GLY A 30 -16.70 -9.79 0.71
CA GLY A 30 -17.35 -9.66 -0.61
C GLY A 30 -16.40 -9.71 -1.80
N ASP A 31 -16.93 -9.68 -3.02
CA ASP A 31 -16.13 -9.94 -4.23
C ASP A 31 -15.20 -8.78 -4.63
N GLU A 32 -15.35 -7.61 -4.01
CA GLU A 32 -14.55 -6.43 -4.31
C GLU A 32 -13.12 -6.58 -3.76
N LEU A 33 -12.13 -6.23 -4.60
CA LEU A 33 -10.73 -6.25 -4.18
C LEU A 33 -10.40 -5.12 -3.20
N LEU A 34 -10.94 -3.92 -3.45
CA LEU A 34 -10.57 -2.70 -2.74
C LEU A 34 -11.73 -2.13 -1.94
N ARG A 35 -11.44 -1.48 -0.81
CA ARG A 35 -12.45 -0.74 -0.04
C ARG A 35 -12.99 0.46 -0.83
N SER A 36 -14.23 0.84 -0.54
CA SER A 36 -14.76 2.14 -0.94
C SER A 36 -14.12 3.23 -0.07
N SER A 37 -13.12 3.90 -0.62
CA SER A 37 -12.43 5.02 0.03
C SER A 37 -12.53 6.27 -0.83
N LYS A 38 -12.36 7.46 -0.23
CA LYS A 38 -12.29 8.71 -1.01
C LYS A 38 -11.17 8.68 -2.04
N TRP A 39 -10.06 8.01 -1.74
CA TRP A 39 -8.97 7.82 -2.72
C TRP A 39 -9.44 7.04 -3.94
N ARG A 40 -10.12 5.90 -3.73
CA ARG A 40 -10.69 5.09 -4.81
C ARG A 40 -11.75 5.85 -5.61
N GLN A 41 -12.60 6.63 -4.93
CA GLN A 41 -13.68 7.38 -5.57
C GLN A 41 -13.18 8.57 -6.41
N ILE A 42 -12.14 9.26 -5.95
CA ILE A 42 -11.65 10.49 -6.61
C ILE A 42 -10.61 10.17 -7.69
N ILE A 43 -9.71 9.22 -7.43
CA ILE A 43 -8.59 8.91 -8.34
C ILE A 43 -8.93 7.71 -9.22
N GLY A 44 -9.48 6.65 -8.61
CA GLY A 44 -9.71 5.37 -9.27
C GLY A 44 -8.97 4.23 -8.57
N ALA A 45 -9.01 3.04 -9.15
CA ALA A 45 -8.40 1.84 -8.58
C ALA A 45 -6.85 1.85 -8.64
N ASP A 46 -6.28 2.74 -9.46
CA ASP A 46 -4.84 2.93 -9.68
C ASP A 46 -4.16 3.80 -8.60
N PHE A 47 -4.91 4.36 -7.65
CA PHE A 47 -4.35 5.25 -6.62
C PHE A 47 -3.21 4.61 -5.83
N ILE A 48 -3.26 3.29 -5.62
CA ILE A 48 -2.24 2.53 -4.88
C ILE A 48 -0.92 2.55 -5.66
N GLU A 49 -0.98 2.23 -6.95
CA GLU A 49 0.17 2.28 -7.85
C GLU A 49 0.78 3.68 -7.89
N GLN A 50 -0.05 4.70 -8.09
CA GLN A 50 0.40 6.08 -8.14
C GLN A 50 1.08 6.48 -6.83
N ALA A 51 0.57 6.01 -5.67
CA ALA A 51 1.20 6.28 -4.38
C ALA A 51 2.60 5.65 -4.27
N PHE A 52 2.79 4.40 -4.69
CA PHE A 52 4.09 3.74 -4.71
C PHE A 52 5.08 4.41 -5.67
N LEU A 53 4.63 4.79 -6.86
CA LEU A 53 5.47 5.52 -7.82
C LEU A 53 5.92 6.86 -7.26
N TYR A 54 5.02 7.65 -6.67
CA TYR A 54 5.39 8.94 -6.08
C TYR A 54 6.29 8.82 -4.86
N ALA A 55 6.13 7.76 -4.06
CA ALA A 55 7.01 7.50 -2.93
C ALA A 55 8.42 7.14 -3.39
N HIS A 56 8.53 6.27 -4.40
CA HIS A 56 9.81 5.90 -4.99
C HIS A 56 10.49 7.05 -5.74
N GLU A 57 9.73 7.89 -6.45
CA GLU A 57 10.26 9.13 -7.06
C GLU A 57 10.83 10.08 -6.00
N ALA A 58 10.23 10.15 -4.81
CA ALA A 58 10.67 11.03 -3.73
C ALA A 58 11.91 10.50 -2.98
N ASP A 59 11.95 9.19 -2.73
CA ASP A 59 13.09 8.51 -2.11
C ASP A 59 13.30 7.10 -2.73
N PRO A 60 14.17 6.98 -3.76
CA PRO A 60 14.39 5.71 -4.45
C PRO A 60 15.01 4.63 -3.56
N ASP A 61 15.72 5.02 -2.50
CA ASP A 61 16.43 4.11 -1.61
C ASP A 61 15.55 3.61 -0.44
N ALA A 62 14.35 4.19 -0.27
CA ALA A 62 13.45 3.80 0.81
C ALA A 62 12.76 2.46 0.53
N LEU A 63 12.63 1.63 1.57
CA LEU A 63 11.79 0.44 1.51
C LEU A 63 10.31 0.85 1.56
N LEU A 64 9.51 0.29 0.67
CA LEU A 64 8.11 0.68 0.46
C LEU A 64 7.21 -0.53 0.71
N PHE A 65 6.29 -0.37 1.65
CA PHE A 65 5.44 -1.43 2.18
C PHE A 65 3.98 -1.13 1.92
N TYR A 66 3.22 -2.20 1.67
CA TYR A 66 1.77 -2.20 1.79
C TYR A 66 1.40 -2.79 3.15
N ASN A 67 0.64 -2.09 3.98
CA ASN A 67 0.25 -2.57 5.30
C ASN A 67 -1.27 -2.83 5.36
N ASP A 68 -1.67 -3.95 5.94
CA ASP A 68 -3.08 -4.28 6.20
C ASP A 68 -3.21 -5.17 7.45
N TYR A 69 -4.41 -5.25 8.01
CA TYR A 69 -4.79 -6.14 9.11
C TYR A 69 -5.63 -7.32 8.61
N ASN A 70 -5.96 -8.27 9.49
CA ASN A 70 -6.83 -9.41 9.17
C ASN A 70 -6.29 -10.32 8.04
N GLU A 71 -4.99 -10.28 7.77
CA GLU A 71 -4.30 -11.19 6.87
C GLU A 71 -4.37 -12.66 7.32
N CYS A 72 -4.77 -12.92 8.58
CA CYS A 72 -5.06 -14.25 9.10
C CYS A 72 -6.26 -14.89 8.40
N PHE A 73 -7.20 -14.08 7.91
CA PHE A 73 -8.35 -14.58 7.15
C PHE A 73 -7.91 -14.94 5.73
N LEU A 74 -8.23 -16.16 5.30
CA LEU A 74 -7.77 -16.71 4.02
C LEU A 74 -8.20 -15.83 2.84
N GLU A 75 -9.46 -15.40 2.81
CA GLU A 75 -10.01 -14.57 1.72
C GLU A 75 -9.28 -13.22 1.60
N LYS A 76 -9.08 -12.52 2.72
CA LYS A 76 -8.39 -11.22 2.71
C LYS A 76 -6.93 -11.38 2.30
N ARG A 77 -6.25 -12.42 2.77
CA ARG A 77 -4.87 -12.74 2.37
C ARG A 77 -4.73 -12.99 0.88
N GLU A 78 -5.66 -13.71 0.27
CA GLU A 78 -5.66 -13.95 -1.18
C GLU A 78 -5.84 -12.65 -1.96
N LYS A 79 -6.73 -11.75 -1.51
CA LYS A 79 -6.90 -10.42 -2.09
C LYS A 79 -5.64 -9.56 -1.98
N ILE A 80 -5.01 -9.51 -0.79
CA ILE A 80 -3.74 -8.80 -0.59
C ILE A 80 -2.65 -9.37 -1.51
N PHE A 81 -2.55 -10.70 -1.59
CA PHE A 81 -1.60 -11.36 -2.49
C PHE A 81 -1.85 -11.00 -3.95
N ALA A 82 -3.10 -11.04 -4.41
CA ALA A 82 -3.48 -10.70 -5.78
C ALA A 82 -3.11 -9.24 -6.11
N LEU A 83 -3.39 -8.31 -5.21
CA LEU A 83 -3.04 -6.89 -5.34
C LEU A 83 -1.52 -6.70 -5.46
N VAL A 84 -0.74 -7.22 -4.52
CA VAL A 84 0.72 -7.04 -4.50
C VAL A 84 1.37 -7.74 -5.68
N LYS A 85 0.91 -8.94 -6.04
CA LYS A 85 1.37 -9.66 -7.24
C LYS A 85 1.12 -8.85 -8.50
N SER A 86 -0.05 -8.25 -8.65
CA SER A 86 -0.37 -7.38 -9.79
C SER A 86 0.55 -6.16 -9.86
N LEU A 87 0.77 -5.48 -8.72
CA LEU A 87 1.68 -4.33 -8.65
C LEU A 87 3.12 -4.71 -9.05
N ARG A 88 3.65 -5.79 -8.48
CA ARG A 88 5.00 -6.28 -8.82
C ARG A 88 5.14 -6.71 -10.27
N THR A 89 4.12 -7.36 -10.84
CA THR A 89 4.13 -7.80 -12.25
C THR A 89 4.18 -6.61 -13.20
N ARG A 90 3.63 -5.46 -12.79
CA ARG A 90 3.65 -4.20 -13.56
C ARG A 90 4.89 -3.34 -13.28
N GLY A 91 5.85 -3.85 -12.50
CA GLY A 91 7.10 -3.15 -12.20
C GLY A 91 6.97 -2.07 -11.12
N ILE A 92 5.90 -2.07 -10.33
CA ILE A 92 5.71 -1.09 -9.25
C ILE A 92 6.60 -1.45 -8.06
N PRO A 93 7.35 -0.50 -7.46
CA PRO A 93 8.33 -0.75 -6.42
C PRO A 93 7.66 -1.03 -5.07
N VAL A 94 7.19 -2.26 -4.90
CA VAL A 94 6.69 -2.79 -3.61
C VAL A 94 7.73 -3.73 -3.03
N HIS A 95 8.32 -3.35 -1.90
CA HIS A 95 9.43 -4.03 -1.27
C HIS A 95 9.00 -5.03 -0.19
N GLY A 96 7.83 -4.84 0.41
CA GLY A 96 7.30 -5.77 1.38
C GLY A 96 5.82 -5.56 1.72
N ILE A 97 5.32 -6.44 2.57
CA ILE A 97 3.96 -6.41 3.11
C ILE A 97 4.06 -6.33 4.64
N GLY A 98 3.48 -5.29 5.22
CA GLY A 98 3.24 -5.19 6.66
C GLY A 98 2.03 -6.06 7.02
N VAL A 99 2.24 -7.00 7.93
CA VAL A 99 1.20 -7.89 8.44
C VAL A 99 0.88 -7.47 9.87
N CYS A 100 -0.30 -6.86 10.05
CA CYS A 100 -0.69 -6.28 11.32
C CYS A 100 -1.19 -7.37 12.27
N ARG A 101 -0.32 -7.80 13.19
CA ARG A 101 -0.59 -8.83 14.20
C ARG A 101 -1.49 -8.30 15.34
N LEU A 102 -2.74 -7.96 15.03
CA LEU A 102 -3.81 -7.82 16.01
C LEU A 102 -4.40 -9.20 16.32
N ILE A 103 -3.69 -9.99 17.13
CA ILE A 103 -4.30 -11.13 17.82
C ILE A 103 -4.85 -10.56 19.12
N GLY A 104 -6.17 -10.49 19.24
CA GLY A 104 -6.81 -10.22 20.53
C GLY A 104 -6.31 -11.23 21.57
N ALA A 105 -5.95 -10.73 22.75
CA ALA A 105 -5.66 -11.54 23.93
C ALA A 105 -6.96 -12.13 24.51
#